data_AF-A0A377JVR2-F1
#
_entry.id   AF-A0A377JVR2-F1
#
_cell.length_a   1.000
_cell.length_b   1.000
_cell.length_c   1.000
_cell.angle_alpha   90.00
_cell.angle_beta   90.00
_cell.angle_gamma   90.00
#
_symmetry.space_group_name_H-M   'P 1'
#
loop_
_entity.id
_entity.type
_entity.pdbx_description
1 polymer ?
#
loop_
_entity_poly.entity_id
_entity_poly.type
_entity_poly.pdbx_seq_one_letter_code
_entity_poly.pdbx_strand_id
1 'polypeptide(L)'
;MNTKIVSHTHKVVIGATLALFMTGCFGPTVPYVPKELEKQARSVTVAKNTPYNCRLLGEAEGQDNAEGKIEPSYEKIREGALNDLRNTAADVAHGKRAMVAPTREQLMCSSVGFFGGRSTPFECTPNALGKKVVVQNYRIHAQVFDCGEK
;
A
#
# COMPACT_ATOMS: atom_id res chain seq x y z
N MET A 1 -21.85 67.47 41.64
CA MET A 1 -22.19 68.11 40.36
C MET A 1 -21.13 67.75 39.32
N ASN A 2 -21.60 67.03 38.29
CA ASN A 2 -21.08 66.92 36.93
C ASN A 2 -19.64 66.44 36.69
N THR A 3 -19.54 65.11 36.56
CA THR A 3 -18.67 64.42 35.61
C THR A 3 -18.85 64.95 34.18
N LYS A 4 -17.75 65.37 33.54
CA LYS A 4 -17.61 65.35 32.08
C LYS A 4 -16.29 64.69 31.73
N ILE A 5 -16.41 63.45 31.27
CA ILE A 5 -15.35 62.66 30.64
C ILE A 5 -15.17 63.25 29.23
N VAL A 6 -14.01 63.84 28.95
CA VAL A 6 -13.66 64.35 27.63
C VAL A 6 -12.86 63.27 26.89
N SER A 7 -13.49 62.84 25.79
CA SER A 7 -12.99 62.11 24.64
C SER A 7 -11.48 62.15 24.41
N HIS A 8 -10.83 60.98 24.48
CA HIS A 8 -9.56 60.72 23.82
C HIS A 8 -9.74 59.57 22.81
N THR A 9 -10.01 59.98 21.58
CA THR A 9 -9.54 59.41 20.31
C THR A 9 -8.90 58.01 20.39
N HIS A 10 -9.64 57.02 19.90
CA HIS A 10 -9.17 55.67 19.60
C HIS A 10 -7.99 55.70 18.60
N LYS A 11 -6.78 55.39 19.08
CA LYS A 11 -5.70 54.89 18.22
C LYS A 11 -5.76 53.36 18.26
N VAL A 12 -6.41 52.82 17.25
CA VAL A 12 -6.44 51.39 16.92
C VAL A 12 -5.00 50.96 16.61
N VAL A 13 -4.33 50.31 17.56
CA VAL A 13 -3.06 49.62 17.33
C VAL A 13 -3.38 48.27 16.68
N ILE A 14 -3.62 48.28 15.37
CA ILE A 14 -3.51 47.09 14.52
C ILE A 14 -2.01 46.91 14.27
N GLY A 15 -1.37 46.06 15.05
CA GLY A 15 0.07 45.84 15.00
C GLY A 15 0.42 44.40 15.31
N ALA A 16 0.53 43.59 14.25
CA ALA A 16 1.31 42.36 14.17
C ALA A 16 0.97 41.21 15.15
N THR A 17 -0.21 40.61 14.97
CA THR A 17 -0.48 39.24 15.45
C THR A 17 -0.96 38.38 14.28
N LEU A 18 -0.03 37.75 13.55
CA LEU A 18 -0.26 36.54 12.74
C LEU A 18 1.02 36.15 11.98
N ALA A 19 2.02 35.68 12.72
CA ALA A 19 3.11 34.88 12.18
C ALA A 19 3.13 33.55 12.95
N LEU A 20 1.99 32.85 12.97
CA LEU A 20 1.89 31.49 13.49
C LEU A 20 1.91 30.51 12.32
N PHE A 21 2.96 29.69 12.30
CA PHE A 21 3.01 28.34 11.73
C PHE A 21 2.69 28.18 10.23
N MET A 22 3.66 28.52 9.38
CA MET A 22 3.82 27.85 8.08
C MET A 22 5.08 26.97 8.10
N THR A 23 5.31 26.23 9.20
CA THR A 23 6.19 25.07 9.15
C THR A 23 5.42 23.96 8.45
N GLY A 24 5.50 23.95 7.12
CA GLY A 24 5.02 22.84 6.31
C GLY A 24 5.55 21.54 6.89
N CYS A 25 4.63 20.67 7.30
CA CYS A 25 4.95 19.33 7.76
C CYS A 25 5.43 18.51 6.54
N PHE A 26 6.70 18.68 6.15
CA PHE A 26 7.40 17.69 5.33
C PHE A 26 7.64 16.48 6.21
N GLY A 27 6.60 15.65 6.36
CA GLY A 27 6.71 14.36 7.03
C GLY A 27 7.78 13.52 6.34
N PRO A 28 8.51 12.66 7.07
CA PRO A 28 9.55 11.83 6.51
C PRO A 28 8.97 10.97 5.37
N THR A 29 9.58 11.03 4.19
CA THR A 29 9.26 10.13 3.09
C THR A 29 9.66 8.71 3.47
N VAL A 30 8.69 7.91 3.91
CA VAL A 30 8.94 6.52 4.34
C VAL A 30 9.31 5.70 3.10
N PRO A 31 10.48 5.05 3.05
CA PRO A 31 10.85 4.21 1.93
C PRO A 31 9.93 2.99 1.86
N TYR A 32 9.58 2.57 0.65
CA TYR A 32 8.86 1.32 0.47
C TYR A 32 9.77 0.12 0.76
N VAL A 33 9.31 -0.74 1.66
CA VAL A 33 9.90 -2.04 1.97
C VAL A 33 8.85 -3.10 1.65
N PRO A 34 9.16 -4.09 0.79
CA PRO A 34 8.24 -5.18 0.48
C PRO A 34 8.00 -6.04 1.70
N LYS A 35 6.83 -6.68 1.75
CA LYS A 35 6.50 -7.61 2.84
C LYS A 35 7.52 -8.75 2.93
N GLU A 36 7.92 -9.07 4.15
CA GLU A 36 8.90 -10.13 4.40
C GLU A 36 8.30 -11.53 4.22
N LEU A 37 9.14 -12.45 3.77
CA LEU A 37 8.79 -13.86 3.67
C LEU A 37 9.05 -14.56 5.00
N GLU A 38 8.01 -15.13 5.59
CA GLU A 38 8.11 -15.85 6.86
C GLU A 38 8.81 -17.22 6.69
N LYS A 39 9.37 -17.76 7.78
CA LYS A 39 10.18 -18.98 7.70
C LYS A 39 9.35 -20.18 7.24
N GLN A 40 8.12 -20.31 7.71
CA GLN A 40 7.17 -21.36 7.31
C GLN A 40 6.70 -21.21 5.86
N ALA A 41 6.74 -20.00 5.31
CA ALA A 41 6.35 -19.72 3.93
C ALA A 41 7.38 -20.16 2.89
N ARG A 42 8.60 -20.50 3.32
CA ARG A 42 9.68 -20.97 2.43
C ARG A 42 9.40 -22.32 1.78
N SER A 43 8.55 -23.14 2.37
CA SER A 43 8.12 -24.43 1.81
C SER A 43 6.96 -24.30 0.81
N VAL A 44 6.46 -23.08 0.58
CA VAL A 44 5.36 -22.82 -0.34
C VAL A 44 5.92 -22.49 -1.74
N THR A 45 5.52 -23.28 -2.73
CA THR A 45 5.94 -23.07 -4.13
C THR A 45 4.82 -22.38 -4.89
N VAL A 46 5.15 -21.38 -5.71
CA VAL A 46 4.18 -20.72 -6.59
C VAL A 46 4.27 -21.34 -7.98
N ALA A 47 3.19 -21.98 -8.42
CA ALA A 47 3.06 -22.53 -9.76
C ALA A 47 2.39 -21.52 -10.69
N LYS A 48 2.75 -21.54 -11.99
CA LYS A 48 2.08 -20.69 -12.99
C LYS A 48 0.64 -21.13 -13.29
N ASN A 49 0.38 -22.43 -13.22
CA ASN A 49 -0.90 -23.04 -13.55
C ASN A 49 -1.33 -23.98 -12.41
N THR A 50 -2.62 -24.30 -12.37
CA THR A 50 -3.20 -25.29 -11.46
C THR A 50 -2.47 -26.64 -11.63
N PRO A 51 -1.88 -27.18 -10.56
CA PRO A 51 -1.13 -28.43 -10.65
C PRO A 51 -2.06 -29.64 -10.80
N TYR A 52 -1.66 -30.60 -11.65
CA TYR A 52 -2.37 -31.86 -11.83
C TYR A 52 -2.08 -32.84 -10.70
N ASN A 53 -3.08 -33.63 -10.32
CA ASN A 53 -3.01 -34.65 -9.25
C ASN A 53 -2.67 -34.09 -7.85
N CYS A 54 -3.11 -32.87 -7.54
CA CYS A 54 -2.99 -32.29 -6.21
C CYS A 54 -4.37 -32.05 -5.59
N ARG A 55 -4.45 -32.12 -4.26
CA ARG A 55 -5.68 -31.86 -3.50
C ARG A 55 -5.79 -30.37 -3.20
N LEU A 56 -6.92 -29.76 -3.53
CA LEU A 56 -7.23 -28.38 -3.11
C LEU A 56 -7.37 -28.34 -1.58
N LEU A 57 -6.58 -27.48 -0.93
CA LEU A 57 -6.66 -27.20 0.51
C LEU A 57 -7.56 -26.00 0.81
N GLY A 58 -7.54 -24.99 -0.07
CA GLY A 58 -8.33 -23.78 0.10
C GLY A 58 -7.86 -22.65 -0.82
N GLU A 59 -8.25 -21.44 -0.47
CA GLU A 59 -7.86 -20.21 -1.17
C GLU A 59 -7.01 -19.34 -0.24
N ALA A 60 -6.08 -18.59 -0.82
CA ALA A 60 -5.23 -17.64 -0.12
C ALA A 60 -5.16 -16.34 -0.89
N GLU A 61 -4.98 -15.26 -0.15
CA GLU A 61 -4.77 -13.91 -0.68
C GLU A 61 -3.43 -13.39 -0.18
N GLY A 62 -2.69 -12.75 -1.08
CA GLY A 62 -1.51 -11.96 -0.74
C GLY A 62 -1.70 -10.54 -1.23
N GLN A 63 -1.32 -9.57 -0.41
CA GLN A 63 -1.38 -8.17 -0.75
C GLN A 63 -0.20 -7.37 -0.20
N ASP A 64 0.17 -6.31 -0.91
CA ASP A 64 1.11 -5.31 -0.40
C ASP A 64 0.70 -3.89 -0.80
N ASN A 65 0.95 -2.94 0.10
CA ASN A 65 0.51 -1.56 0.01
C ASN A 65 1.70 -0.58 0.12
N ALA A 66 1.73 0.35 -0.83
CA ALA A 66 2.69 1.44 -0.95
C ALA A 66 2.15 2.80 -0.51
N GLU A 67 0.92 2.86 -0.01
CA GLU A 67 0.29 4.10 0.46
C GLU A 67 1.15 4.80 1.52
N GLY A 68 1.34 6.10 1.35
CA GLY A 68 2.18 6.93 2.22
C GLY A 68 3.69 6.68 2.11
N LYS A 69 4.12 5.75 1.26
CA LYS A 69 5.54 5.43 1.03
C LYS A 69 6.03 6.02 -0.29
N ILE A 70 7.36 6.03 -0.46
CA ILE A 70 7.99 6.30 -1.76
C ILE A 70 7.52 5.24 -2.75
N GLU A 71 7.09 5.69 -3.93
CA GLU A 71 6.44 4.85 -4.94
C GLU A 71 7.36 3.70 -5.40
N PRO A 72 6.96 2.44 -5.18
CA PRO A 72 7.75 1.30 -5.61
C PRO A 72 7.58 1.02 -7.10
N SER A 73 8.54 0.29 -7.66
CA SER A 73 8.32 -0.35 -8.96
C SER A 73 7.28 -1.46 -8.84
N TYR A 74 6.68 -1.80 -9.98
CA TYR A 74 5.73 -2.91 -10.08
C TYR A 74 6.33 -4.22 -9.54
N GLU A 75 7.59 -4.51 -9.88
CA GLU A 75 8.27 -5.75 -9.49
C GLU A 75 8.40 -5.85 -7.97
N LYS A 76 8.73 -4.74 -7.31
CA LYS A 76 8.89 -4.70 -5.85
C LYS A 76 7.57 -4.92 -5.12
N ILE A 77 6.48 -4.28 -5.57
CA ILE A 77 5.18 -4.50 -4.93
C ILE A 77 4.66 -5.91 -5.18
N ARG A 78 4.92 -6.45 -6.38
CA ARG A 78 4.53 -7.80 -6.73
C ARG A 78 5.30 -8.82 -5.91
N GLU A 79 6.59 -8.58 -5.66
CA GLU A 79 7.39 -9.41 -4.76
C GLU A 79 6.83 -9.42 -3.34
N GLY A 80 6.52 -8.26 -2.77
CA GLY A 80 5.92 -8.16 -1.44
C GLY A 80 4.57 -8.87 -1.34
N ALA A 81 3.70 -8.72 -2.34
CA ALA A 81 2.42 -9.40 -2.39
C ALA A 81 2.57 -10.93 -2.60
N LEU A 82 3.57 -11.38 -3.34
CA LEU A 82 3.89 -12.81 -3.47
C LEU A 82 4.44 -13.40 -2.17
N ASN A 83 5.24 -12.65 -1.42
CA ASN A 83 5.71 -13.06 -0.10
C ASN A 83 4.53 -13.21 0.86
N ASP A 84 3.64 -12.21 0.88
CA ASP A 84 2.40 -12.29 1.67
C ASP A 84 1.54 -13.49 1.28
N LEU A 85 1.39 -13.73 -0.03
CA LEU A 85 0.63 -14.88 -0.51
C LEU A 85 1.20 -16.20 0.00
N ARG A 86 2.53 -16.34 0.04
CA ARG A 86 3.19 -17.52 0.58
C ARG A 86 3.00 -17.63 2.09
N ASN A 87 3.00 -16.51 2.82
CA ASN A 87 2.74 -16.50 4.25
C ASN A 87 1.32 -17.00 4.52
N THR A 88 0.30 -16.39 3.90
CA THR A 88 -1.10 -16.82 4.03
C THR A 88 -1.31 -18.26 3.60
N ALA A 89 -0.67 -18.69 2.50
CA ALA A 89 -0.79 -20.06 2.02
C ALA A 89 -0.11 -21.08 2.96
N ALA A 90 0.96 -20.71 3.65
CA ALA A 90 1.60 -21.57 4.64
C ALA A 90 0.70 -21.79 5.86
N ASP A 91 -0.06 -20.77 6.24
CA ASP A 91 -1.06 -20.85 7.30
C ASP A 91 -2.21 -21.79 6.90
N VAL A 92 -2.72 -21.67 5.67
CA VAL A 92 -3.72 -22.58 5.09
C VAL A 92 -3.20 -24.02 5.00
N ALA A 93 -1.91 -24.19 4.69
CA ALA A 93 -1.27 -25.49 4.61
C ALA A 93 -0.92 -26.10 5.98
N HIS A 94 -1.11 -25.36 7.07
CA HIS A 94 -0.78 -25.77 8.44
C HIS A 94 0.67 -26.32 8.56
N GLY A 95 1.64 -25.65 7.92
CA GLY A 95 3.06 -26.03 7.97
C GLY A 95 3.48 -27.19 7.08
N LYS A 96 2.58 -27.71 6.22
CA LYS A 96 2.94 -28.68 5.17
C LYS A 96 3.55 -27.99 3.94
N ARG A 97 4.23 -28.76 3.09
CA ARG A 97 4.60 -28.30 1.75
C ARG A 97 3.34 -28.09 0.93
N ALA A 98 3.17 -26.88 0.41
CA ALA A 98 2.02 -26.52 -0.41
C ALA A 98 2.44 -25.84 -1.70
N MET A 99 1.62 -26.03 -2.72
CA MET A 99 1.75 -25.36 -4.00
C MET A 99 0.61 -24.37 -4.17
N VAL A 100 0.92 -23.17 -4.63
CA VAL A 100 -0.05 -22.08 -4.80
C VAL A 100 -0.14 -21.74 -6.28
N ALA A 101 -1.35 -21.68 -6.82
CA ALA A 101 -1.60 -21.26 -8.20
C ALA A 101 -2.38 -19.94 -8.20
N PRO A 102 -1.78 -18.81 -8.62
CA PRO A 102 -2.48 -17.55 -8.76
C PRO A 102 -3.66 -17.68 -9.73
N THR A 103 -4.85 -17.24 -9.29
CA THR A 103 -6.08 -17.24 -10.09
C THR A 103 -6.42 -15.85 -10.60
N ARG A 104 -6.09 -14.80 -9.83
CA ARG A 104 -6.33 -13.40 -10.20
C ARG A 104 -5.26 -12.51 -9.60
N GLU A 105 -4.64 -11.67 -10.44
CA GLU A 105 -3.75 -10.59 -10.01
C GLU A 105 -4.44 -9.25 -10.28
N GLN A 106 -4.40 -8.33 -9.31
CA GLN A 106 -4.99 -6.99 -9.40
C GLN A 106 -3.96 -5.94 -8.98
N LEU A 107 -3.70 -4.99 -9.87
CA LEU A 107 -2.85 -3.83 -9.61
C LEU A 107 -3.73 -2.59 -9.48
N MET A 108 -3.64 -1.93 -8.33
CA MET A 108 -4.32 -0.66 -8.08
C MET A 108 -3.31 0.48 -8.17
N CYS A 109 -3.60 1.44 -9.03
CA CYS A 109 -2.81 2.65 -9.22
C CYS A 109 -3.58 3.89 -8.76
N SER A 110 -2.85 4.97 -8.52
CA SER A 110 -3.39 6.32 -8.43
C SER A 110 -2.71 7.21 -9.45
N SER A 111 -3.42 8.23 -9.95
CA SER A 111 -2.79 9.27 -10.76
C SER A 111 -2.33 10.43 -9.88
N VAL A 112 -1.15 10.98 -10.17
CA VAL A 112 -0.59 12.14 -9.48
C VAL A 112 -0.82 13.39 -10.34
N GLY A 113 -1.62 14.31 -9.80
CA GLY A 113 -1.92 15.60 -10.41
C GLY A 113 -0.74 16.57 -10.34
N PHE A 114 -0.80 17.64 -11.13
CA PHE A 114 0.26 18.66 -11.21
C PHE A 114 0.55 19.35 -9.87
N PHE A 115 -0.45 19.44 -8.99
CA PHE A 115 -0.33 20.01 -7.64
C PHE A 115 -0.02 18.96 -6.56
N GLY A 116 0.38 17.75 -6.92
CA GLY A 116 0.73 16.67 -5.98
C GLY A 116 -0.47 15.92 -5.37
N GLY A 117 -1.70 16.26 -5.75
CA GLY A 117 -2.90 15.52 -5.35
C GLY A 117 -2.98 14.15 -6.02
N ARG A 118 -3.37 13.12 -5.25
CA ARG A 118 -3.62 11.77 -5.77
C ARG A 118 -5.11 11.60 -6.11
N SER A 119 -5.38 10.98 -7.26
CA SER A 119 -6.75 10.58 -7.62
C SER A 119 -7.21 9.37 -6.81
N THR A 120 -8.51 9.08 -6.88
CA THR A 120 -9.06 7.81 -6.40
C THR A 120 -8.30 6.63 -7.02
N PRO A 121 -8.01 5.57 -6.23
CA PRO A 121 -7.38 4.36 -6.76
C PRO A 121 -8.22 3.73 -7.87
N PHE A 122 -7.57 3.24 -8.92
CA PHE A 122 -8.19 2.54 -10.04
C PHE A 122 -7.36 1.32 -10.46
N GLU A 123 -8.01 0.32 -11.03
CA GLU A 123 -7.33 -0.88 -11.56
C GLU A 123 -6.55 -0.52 -12.82
N CYS A 124 -5.28 -0.90 -12.88
CA CYS A 124 -4.34 -0.55 -13.94
C CYS A 124 -3.53 -1.77 -14.36
N THR A 125 -2.83 -1.68 -15.50
CA THR A 125 -1.88 -2.70 -15.94
C THR A 125 -0.44 -2.18 -15.78
N PRO A 126 0.57 -3.06 -15.69
CA PRO A 126 1.97 -2.64 -15.55
C PRO A 126 2.43 -1.69 -16.68
N ASN A 127 1.87 -1.85 -17.88
CA ASN A 127 2.18 -1.01 -19.04
C ASN A 127 1.63 0.42 -18.94
N ALA A 128 0.67 0.67 -18.04
CA ALA A 128 0.08 1.98 -17.82
C ALA A 128 0.88 2.84 -16.81
N LEU A 129 1.92 2.27 -16.19
CA LEU A 129 2.77 2.97 -15.23
C LEU A 129 3.64 4.02 -15.92
N GLY A 130 3.83 5.15 -15.25
CA GLY A 130 4.63 6.24 -15.80
C GLY A 130 4.71 7.43 -14.84
N LYS A 131 5.18 8.58 -15.33
CA LYS A 131 5.43 9.77 -14.49
C LYS A 131 4.21 10.29 -13.70
N LYS A 132 3.00 9.95 -14.14
CA LYS A 132 1.74 10.40 -13.54
C LYS A 132 0.90 9.28 -12.95
N VAL A 133 1.29 8.01 -13.13
CA VAL A 133 0.50 6.85 -12.68
C VAL A 133 1.40 6.00 -11.81
N VAL A 134 1.02 5.87 -10.56
CA VAL A 134 1.87 5.34 -9.50
C VAL A 134 1.16 4.19 -8.82
N VAL A 135 1.93 3.18 -8.46
CA VAL A 135 1.43 1.96 -7.84
C VAL A 135 1.02 2.25 -6.39
N GLN A 136 -0.18 1.80 -6.00
CA GLN A 136 -0.67 1.92 -4.62
C GLN A 136 -0.75 0.56 -3.94
N ASN A 137 -1.42 -0.39 -4.56
CA ASN A 137 -1.68 -1.69 -3.95
C ASN A 137 -1.58 -2.80 -5.00
N TYR A 138 -1.05 -3.95 -4.59
CA TYR A 138 -1.07 -5.16 -5.40
C TYR A 138 -1.73 -6.29 -4.62
N ARG A 139 -2.69 -6.97 -5.25
CA ARG A 139 -3.41 -8.09 -4.67
C ARG A 139 -3.35 -9.31 -5.57
N ILE A 140 -3.09 -10.46 -4.99
CA ILE A 140 -3.03 -11.75 -5.67
C ILE A 140 -3.97 -12.71 -4.94
N HIS A 141 -4.97 -13.21 -5.66
CA HIS A 141 -5.78 -14.33 -5.23
C HIS A 141 -5.21 -15.61 -5.81
N ALA A 142 -5.16 -16.66 -5.01
CA ALA A 142 -4.65 -17.95 -5.43
C ALA A 142 -5.34 -19.11 -4.73
N GLN A 143 -5.22 -20.29 -5.34
CA GLN A 143 -5.63 -21.56 -4.74
C GLN A 143 -4.41 -22.28 -4.17
N VAL A 144 -4.59 -22.92 -3.02
CA VAL A 144 -3.55 -23.65 -2.29
C VAL A 144 -3.79 -25.15 -2.44
N PHE A 145 -2.75 -25.90 -2.80
CA PHE A 145 -2.81 -27.32 -3.09
C PHE A 145 -1.80 -28.11 -2.27
N ASP A 146 -2.20 -29.30 -1.83
CA ASP A 146 -1.32 -30.35 -1.32
C ASP A 146 -1.01 -31.33 -2.45
N CYS A 147 0.25 -31.37 -2.85
CA CYS A 147 0.75 -32.25 -3.90
C CYS A 147 1.53 -33.46 -3.34
N GLY A 148 1.59 -33.62 -2.01
CA GLY A 148 2.46 -34.58 -1.34
C GLY A 148 3.96 -34.27 -1.48
N GLU A 149 4.79 -35.16 -0.97
CA GLU A 149 6.22 -35.17 -1.28
C GLU A 149 6.40 -35.78 -2.68
N LYS A 150 6.78 -34.95 -3.66
CA LYS A 150 7.32 -35.42 -4.93
C LYS A 150 8.84 -35.46 -4.85
#